data_AF-A0A6I1K5W6-F1
#
_entry.id   AF-A0A6I1K5W6-F1
#
_cell.length_a   1.000
_cell.length_b   1.000
_cell.length_c   1.000
_cell.angle_alpha   90.00
_cell.angle_beta   90.00
_cell.angle_gamma   90.00
#
_symmetry.space_group_name_H-M   'P 1'
#
loop_
_entity.id
_entity.type
_entity.pdbx_description
1 polymer ?
#
loop_
_entity_poly.entity_id
_entity_poly.type
_entity_poly.pdbx_seq_one_letter_code
_entity_poly.pdbx_strand_id
1 'polypeptide(L)'
;MNFPWVIQLASADAASLAGLRLSPGLEVAERAASLWLRSRNTDEALMRIVVCVPALARFEWLTNGGLRPVASRIPSATMPALEWQPLARWLSVTTLATAWPAAIPRPVPVKLVRSSAEAEPDLLLTDLEQWTRFARTAAEVRLRPLRFAVDANRRVLVQGGPLPALPGQRFVSHGPIAVPAGFTWEPGVSAEVLAKGWRVPLDALVLWHADGTLSRLHPEQFLPATRSALRATADAFAAS
;
A
#
# COMPACT_ATOMS: atom_id res chain seq x y z
N MET A 1 -33.09 10.01 -4.72
CA MET A 1 -34.33 9.26 -4.99
C MET A 1 -35.04 9.13 -3.65
N ASN A 2 -36.17 9.82 -3.44
CA ASN A 2 -36.87 9.86 -2.14
C ASN A 2 -38.12 8.97 -2.15
N PHE A 3 -38.05 7.85 -2.87
CA PHE A 3 -39.17 6.96 -3.17
C PHE A 3 -38.75 5.50 -2.94
N PRO A 4 -39.70 4.60 -2.64
CA PRO A 4 -39.45 3.17 -2.58
C PRO A 4 -38.74 2.68 -3.85
N TRP A 5 -37.72 1.85 -3.69
CA TRP A 5 -36.83 1.50 -4.79
C TRP A 5 -36.52 0.01 -4.82
N VAL A 6 -36.16 -0.46 -6.02
CA VAL A 6 -35.68 -1.82 -6.28
C VAL A 6 -34.46 -1.73 -7.18
N ILE A 7 -33.44 -2.54 -6.90
CA ILE A 7 -32.22 -2.66 -7.69
C ILE A 7 -32.04 -4.11 -8.07
N GLN A 8 -31.69 -4.33 -9.33
CA GLN A 8 -31.22 -5.61 -9.82
C GLN A 8 -29.70 -5.54 -9.99
N LEU A 9 -28.98 -6.53 -9.48
CA LEU A 9 -27.53 -6.66 -9.62
C LEU A 9 -27.17 -8.11 -10.00
N ALA A 10 -25.96 -8.33 -10.53
CA ALA A 10 -25.48 -9.67 -10.83
C ALA A 10 -25.13 -10.40 -9.51
N SER A 11 -25.33 -11.72 -9.46
CA SER A 11 -24.94 -12.50 -8.27
C SER A 11 -23.44 -12.44 -7.96
N ALA A 12 -22.60 -12.21 -8.98
CA ALA A 12 -21.16 -11.98 -8.80
C ALA A 12 -20.84 -10.72 -7.98
N ASP A 13 -21.73 -9.73 -7.98
CA ASP A 13 -21.55 -8.46 -7.28
C ASP A 13 -22.12 -8.47 -5.85
N ALA A 14 -22.53 -9.64 -5.35
CA ALA A 14 -23.08 -9.83 -4.00
C ALA A 14 -22.26 -9.16 -2.89
N ALA A 15 -20.93 -9.18 -3.01
CA ALA A 15 -20.01 -8.62 -2.01
C ALA A 15 -20.19 -7.10 -1.83
N SER A 16 -20.67 -6.38 -2.85
CA SER A 16 -20.95 -4.94 -2.77
C SER A 16 -22.08 -4.60 -1.80
N LEU A 17 -22.94 -5.57 -1.45
CA LEU A 17 -24.04 -5.41 -0.49
C LEU A 17 -23.58 -5.46 0.98
N ALA A 18 -22.31 -5.80 1.25
CA ALA A 18 -21.81 -5.93 2.62
C ALA A 18 -21.96 -4.64 3.44
N GLY A 19 -21.74 -3.48 2.82
CA GLY A 19 -21.89 -2.17 3.47
C GLY A 19 -23.33 -1.79 3.82
N LEU A 20 -24.32 -2.51 3.27
CA LEU A 20 -25.75 -2.30 3.49
C LEU A 20 -26.34 -3.27 4.54
N ARG A 21 -25.54 -4.21 5.05
CA ARG A 21 -26.01 -5.30 5.93
C ARG A 21 -26.75 -4.82 7.18
N LEU A 22 -26.30 -3.72 7.79
CA LEU A 22 -26.85 -3.19 9.04
C LEU A 22 -27.97 -2.18 8.81
N SER A 23 -28.29 -1.86 7.56
CA SER A 23 -29.33 -0.89 7.25
C SER A 23 -30.72 -1.53 7.40
N PRO A 24 -31.59 -0.99 8.28
CA PRO A 24 -32.90 -1.56 8.53
C PRO A 24 -33.84 -1.39 7.32
N GLY A 25 -34.74 -2.36 7.14
CA GLY A 25 -35.78 -2.31 6.11
C GLY A 25 -35.32 -2.69 4.70
N LEU A 26 -34.11 -3.25 4.55
CA LEU A 26 -33.63 -3.83 3.30
C LEU A 26 -34.01 -5.30 3.17
N GLU A 27 -34.59 -5.64 2.03
CA GLU A 27 -34.92 -7.01 1.67
C GLU A 27 -34.21 -7.39 0.38
N VAL A 28 -33.74 -8.63 0.33
CA VAL A 28 -33.08 -9.21 -0.83
C VAL A 28 -33.79 -10.48 -1.25
N ALA A 29 -33.78 -10.73 -2.55
CA ALA A 29 -34.21 -11.98 -3.12
C ALA A 29 -33.27 -12.40 -4.26
N GLU A 30 -33.12 -13.71 -4.43
CA GLU A 30 -32.29 -14.28 -5.48
C GLU A 30 -33.15 -14.90 -6.57
N ARG A 31 -32.69 -14.79 -7.82
CA ARG A 31 -33.26 -15.55 -8.93
C ARG A 31 -32.17 -15.88 -9.94
N ALA A 32 -31.83 -17.17 -10.03
CA ALA A 32 -30.78 -17.67 -10.91
C ALA A 32 -29.46 -16.89 -10.73
N ALA A 33 -29.03 -16.12 -11.73
CA ALA A 33 -27.78 -15.35 -11.72
C ALA A 33 -27.97 -13.85 -11.40
N SER A 34 -29.15 -13.46 -10.90
CA SER A 34 -29.45 -12.07 -10.51
C SER A 34 -29.92 -11.99 -9.06
N LEU A 35 -29.50 -10.93 -8.39
CA LEU A 35 -29.99 -10.54 -7.07
C LEU A 35 -30.88 -9.31 -7.21
N TRP A 36 -31.90 -9.26 -6.37
CA TRP A 36 -32.86 -8.17 -6.30
C TRP A 36 -32.83 -7.62 -4.89
N LEU A 37 -32.56 -6.32 -4.77
CA LEU A 37 -32.56 -5.59 -3.51
C LEU A 37 -33.69 -4.58 -3.52
N ARG A 38 -34.51 -4.52 -2.48
CA ARG A 38 -35.56 -3.51 -2.35
C ARG A 38 -35.56 -2.84 -0.99
N SER A 39 -36.06 -1.61 -0.97
CA SER A 39 -36.34 -0.89 0.27
C SER A 39 -37.52 0.06 0.10
N ARG A 40 -38.28 0.21 1.17
CA ARG A 40 -39.25 1.31 1.33
C ARG A 40 -38.67 2.48 2.11
N ASN A 41 -37.46 2.32 2.65
CA ASN A 41 -36.80 3.34 3.44
C ASN A 41 -36.24 4.42 2.51
N THR A 42 -36.58 5.67 2.83
CA THR A 42 -36.15 6.87 2.10
C THR A 42 -35.03 7.62 2.81
N ASP A 43 -34.37 6.99 3.78
CA ASP A 43 -33.20 7.54 4.48
C ASP A 43 -32.11 7.98 3.50
N GLU A 44 -31.74 9.25 3.57
CA GLU A 44 -30.78 9.89 2.68
C GLU A 44 -29.37 9.30 2.81
N ALA A 45 -28.98 8.85 4.00
CA ALA A 45 -27.70 8.18 4.22
C ALA A 45 -27.64 6.82 3.53
N LEU A 46 -28.73 6.05 3.61
CA LEU A 46 -28.88 4.80 2.88
C LEU A 46 -28.81 5.03 1.37
N MET A 47 -29.46 6.09 0.86
CA MET A 47 -29.46 6.40 -0.57
C MET A 47 -28.07 6.71 -1.12
N ARG A 48 -27.19 7.37 -0.34
CA ARG A 48 -25.80 7.61 -0.78
C ARG A 48 -25.03 6.32 -1.01
N ILE A 49 -25.20 5.33 -0.14
CA ILE A 49 -24.52 4.03 -0.25
C ILE A 49 -25.10 3.23 -1.43
N VAL A 50 -26.42 3.26 -1.59
CA VAL A 50 -27.16 2.54 -2.64
C VAL A 50 -26.82 3.02 -4.06
N VAL A 51 -26.45 4.30 -4.23
CA VAL A 51 -25.96 4.81 -5.51
C VAL A 51 -24.61 4.18 -5.90
N CYS A 52 -23.78 3.81 -4.92
CA CYS A 52 -22.47 3.21 -5.16
C CYS A 52 -22.52 1.70 -5.49
N VAL A 53 -23.66 1.03 -5.28
CA VAL A 53 -23.80 -0.39 -5.59
C VAL A 53 -23.87 -0.61 -7.12
N PRO A 54 -23.08 -1.53 -7.69
CA PRO A 54 -23.18 -1.92 -9.08
C PRO A 54 -24.59 -2.49 -9.36
N ALA A 55 -25.30 -1.88 -10.30
CA ALA A 55 -26.68 -2.21 -10.62
C ALA A 55 -26.79 -2.52 -12.12
N LEU A 56 -27.35 -3.70 -12.44
CA LEU A 56 -27.81 -4.02 -13.79
C LEU A 56 -29.03 -3.17 -14.17
N ALA A 57 -29.92 -2.92 -13.21
CA ALA A 57 -31.06 -2.04 -13.38
C ALA A 57 -31.52 -1.41 -12.07
N ARG A 58 -32.09 -0.21 -12.15
CA ARG A 58 -32.67 0.52 -11.01
C ARG A 58 -34.13 0.84 -11.31
N PHE A 59 -35.00 0.57 -10.36
CA PHE A 59 -36.43 0.76 -10.47
C PHE A 59 -36.97 1.54 -9.28
N GLU A 60 -38.02 2.29 -9.53
CA GLU A 60 -38.92 2.81 -8.53
C GLU A 60 -40.05 1.81 -8.31
N TRP A 61 -40.34 1.56 -7.03
CA TRP A 61 -41.41 0.66 -6.62
C TRP A 61 -42.71 1.44 -6.44
N LEU A 62 -43.65 1.22 -7.34
CA LEU A 62 -44.97 1.86 -7.31
C LEU A 62 -45.91 1.13 -6.34
N THR A 63 -46.87 1.88 -5.78
CA THR A 63 -47.87 1.37 -4.81
C THR A 63 -48.77 0.28 -5.37
N ASN A 64 -48.87 0.14 -6.69
CA ASN A 64 -49.60 -0.92 -7.38
C ASN A 64 -48.76 -2.20 -7.64
N GLY A 65 -47.54 -2.28 -7.13
CA GLY A 65 -46.64 -3.42 -7.35
C GLY A 65 -45.87 -3.39 -8.68
N GLY A 66 -46.08 -2.36 -9.51
CA GLY A 66 -45.33 -2.13 -10.73
C GLY A 66 -43.93 -1.57 -10.47
N LEU A 67 -42.99 -1.86 -11.37
CA LEU A 67 -41.64 -1.32 -11.38
C LEU A 67 -41.49 -0.32 -12.53
N ARG A 68 -41.11 0.91 -12.19
CA ARG A 68 -40.74 1.94 -13.17
C ARG A 68 -39.22 2.03 -13.25
N PRO A 69 -38.56 1.70 -14.37
CA PRO A 69 -37.12 1.91 -14.51
C PRO A 69 -36.79 3.38 -14.29
N VAL A 70 -35.77 3.70 -13.50
CA VAL A 70 -35.40 5.09 -13.21
C VAL A 70 -35.04 5.87 -14.51
N ALA A 71 -34.55 5.17 -15.53
CA ALA A 71 -34.23 5.73 -16.84
C ALA A 71 -35.45 5.89 -17.79
N SER A 72 -36.66 5.47 -17.39
CA SER A 72 -37.86 5.49 -18.23
C SER A 72 -39.05 6.15 -17.50
N ARG A 73 -39.87 6.91 -18.25
CA ARG A 73 -41.06 7.58 -17.70
C ARG A 73 -42.29 6.67 -17.61
N ILE A 74 -42.25 5.48 -18.20
CA ILE A 74 -43.38 4.55 -18.30
C ILE A 74 -43.11 3.31 -17.44
N PRO A 75 -44.05 2.85 -16.61
CA PRO A 75 -43.96 1.56 -15.94
C PRO A 75 -43.95 0.43 -16.98
N SER A 76 -42.81 -0.23 -17.14
CA SER A 76 -42.62 -1.28 -18.16
C SER A 76 -42.17 -2.62 -17.59
N ALA A 77 -42.00 -2.72 -16.26
CA ALA A 77 -41.54 -3.94 -15.60
C ALA A 77 -42.49 -4.34 -14.46
N THR A 78 -42.66 -5.63 -14.28
CA THR A 78 -43.40 -6.21 -13.14
C THR A 78 -42.40 -6.83 -12.19
N MET A 79 -42.60 -6.62 -10.88
CA MET A 79 -41.77 -7.28 -9.88
C MET A 79 -42.00 -8.78 -9.95
N PRO A 80 -40.96 -9.60 -10.18
CA PRO A 80 -41.14 -11.04 -10.20
C PRO A 80 -41.58 -11.55 -8.82
N ALA A 81 -42.38 -12.63 -8.80
CA ALA A 81 -42.71 -13.33 -7.58
C ALA A 81 -41.43 -13.97 -7.03
N LEU A 82 -40.86 -13.35 -6.00
CA LEU A 82 -39.59 -13.72 -5.39
C LEU A 82 -39.79 -13.95 -3.90
N GLU A 83 -39.02 -14.86 -3.33
CA GLU A 83 -38.94 -15.05 -1.89
C GLU A 83 -38.02 -13.99 -1.28
N TRP A 84 -38.64 -12.97 -0.70
CA TRP A 84 -37.91 -11.87 -0.08
C TRP A 84 -37.52 -12.23 1.34
N GLN A 85 -36.28 -11.95 1.70
CA GLN A 85 -35.81 -12.08 3.06
C GLN A 85 -34.96 -10.88 3.47
N PRO A 86 -34.87 -10.58 4.77
CA PRO A 86 -34.05 -9.47 5.26
C PRO A 86 -32.59 -9.61 4.81
N LEU A 87 -31.99 -8.53 4.31
CA LEU A 87 -30.60 -8.53 3.83
C LEU A 87 -29.63 -9.04 4.91
N ALA A 88 -29.85 -8.66 6.17
CA ALA A 88 -29.05 -9.10 7.31
C ALA A 88 -29.08 -10.62 7.52
N ARG A 89 -30.17 -11.30 7.13
CA ARG A 89 -30.34 -12.75 7.22
C ARG A 89 -29.71 -13.46 6.02
N TRP A 90 -29.84 -12.89 4.83
CA TRP A 90 -29.23 -13.43 3.61
C TRP A 90 -27.70 -13.30 3.62
N LEU A 91 -27.15 -12.16 4.06
CA LEU A 91 -25.72 -11.98 4.36
C LEU A 91 -25.37 -12.67 5.69
N SER A 92 -25.36 -14.00 5.67
CA SER A 92 -24.84 -14.82 6.74
C SER A 92 -23.32 -14.67 6.79
N VAL A 93 -22.83 -13.93 7.77
CA VAL A 93 -21.38 -13.92 8.06
C VAL A 93 -21.05 -15.25 8.70
N THR A 94 -20.46 -16.12 7.90
CA THR A 94 -19.69 -17.24 8.43
C THR A 94 -18.50 -16.62 9.14
N THR A 95 -18.51 -16.64 10.47
CA THR A 95 -17.26 -16.55 11.20
C THR A 95 -16.45 -17.75 10.77
N LEU A 96 -15.28 -17.54 10.16
CA LEU A 96 -14.30 -18.60 10.08
C LEU A 96 -14.17 -19.13 11.51
N ALA A 97 -14.48 -20.42 11.70
CA ALA A 97 -14.37 -21.06 12.98
C ALA A 97 -13.05 -20.61 13.59
N THR A 98 -13.13 -20.06 14.80
CA THR A 98 -11.98 -19.62 15.58
C THR A 98 -10.99 -20.77 15.59
N ALA A 99 -10.03 -20.72 14.66
CA ALA A 99 -8.77 -21.40 14.86
C ALA A 99 -8.33 -20.86 16.20
N TRP A 100 -8.16 -21.76 17.18
CA TRP A 100 -7.51 -21.41 18.43
C TRP A 100 -6.40 -20.41 18.14
N PRO A 101 -6.20 -19.35 18.94
CA PRO A 101 -4.95 -18.64 18.88
C PRO A 101 -3.90 -19.68 19.30
N ALA A 102 -3.39 -20.44 18.34
CA ALA A 102 -2.13 -21.14 18.43
C ALA A 102 -1.21 -20.06 18.97
N ALA A 103 -0.74 -20.28 20.21
CA ALA A 103 -0.04 -19.32 21.03
C ALA A 103 0.72 -18.36 20.13
N ILE A 104 0.31 -17.07 20.11
CA ILE A 104 0.89 -16.07 19.21
C ILE A 104 2.40 -16.28 19.29
N PRO A 105 3.05 -16.78 18.22
CA PRO A 105 4.44 -17.18 18.32
C PRO A 105 5.21 -15.99 18.83
N ARG A 106 6.03 -16.19 19.86
CA ARG A 106 6.85 -15.10 20.40
C ARG A 106 7.62 -14.48 19.22
N PRO A 107 7.57 -13.15 19.02
CA PRO A 107 8.31 -12.51 17.95
C PRO A 107 9.77 -12.95 18.01
N VAL A 108 10.26 -13.55 16.93
CA VAL A 108 11.66 -13.93 16.81
C VAL A 108 12.41 -12.64 16.46
N PRO A 109 13.36 -12.18 17.30
CA PRO A 109 14.12 -10.98 16.99
C PRO A 109 14.98 -11.25 15.75
N VAL A 110 14.90 -10.35 14.78
CA VAL A 110 15.80 -10.38 13.62
C VAL A 110 17.09 -9.68 14.01
N LYS A 111 18.23 -10.33 13.78
CA LYS A 111 19.57 -9.81 14.12
C LYS A 111 20.48 -9.85 12.90
N LEU A 112 21.42 -8.91 12.83
CA LEU A 112 22.52 -8.99 11.87
C LEU A 112 23.52 -10.06 12.31
N VAL A 113 23.98 -10.85 11.35
CA VAL A 113 25.02 -11.86 11.52
C VAL A 113 26.07 -11.71 10.42
N ARG A 114 27.26 -12.27 10.63
CA ARG A 114 28.28 -12.30 9.58
C ARG A 114 27.81 -13.17 8.43
N SER A 115 27.93 -12.65 7.20
CA SER A 115 27.66 -13.41 5.99
C SER A 115 28.94 -14.10 5.50
N SER A 116 28.79 -15.33 5.00
CA SER A 116 29.84 -16.02 4.23
C SER A 116 29.65 -15.86 2.72
N ALA A 117 28.54 -15.27 2.27
CA ALA A 117 28.26 -15.02 0.86
C ALA A 117 28.95 -13.72 0.42
N GLU A 118 29.65 -13.80 -0.71
CA GLU A 118 30.27 -12.65 -1.35
C GLU A 118 29.21 -11.87 -2.14
N ALA A 119 29.17 -10.55 -1.94
CA ALA A 119 28.27 -9.65 -2.64
C ALA A 119 28.98 -8.31 -2.87
N GLU A 120 28.82 -7.77 -4.09
CA GLU A 120 29.38 -6.46 -4.45
C GLU A 120 28.59 -5.34 -3.76
N PRO A 121 29.27 -4.44 -3.03
CA PRO A 121 28.61 -3.28 -2.44
C PRO A 121 28.19 -2.26 -3.48
N ASP A 122 26.96 -1.76 -3.36
CA ASP A 122 26.33 -0.78 -4.25
C ASP A 122 26.05 0.57 -3.55
N LEU A 123 26.35 0.63 -2.24
CA LEU A 123 26.17 1.79 -1.38
C LEU A 123 27.45 2.09 -0.58
N LEU A 124 27.74 3.37 -0.40
CA LEU A 124 28.84 3.86 0.44
C LEU A 124 28.35 4.96 1.37
N LEU A 125 28.46 4.74 2.67
CA LEU A 125 28.27 5.77 3.69
C LEU A 125 29.62 6.41 4.04
N THR A 126 29.78 7.69 3.71
CA THR A 126 30.98 8.50 3.95
C THR A 126 30.58 9.85 4.57
N ASP A 127 31.50 10.79 4.71
CA ASP A 127 31.21 12.15 5.17
C ASP A 127 31.16 13.16 4.01
N LEU A 128 30.48 14.28 4.25
CA LEU A 128 30.24 15.31 3.23
C LEU A 128 31.53 15.98 2.75
N GLU A 129 32.53 16.12 3.62
CA GLU A 129 33.80 16.74 3.28
C GLU A 129 34.57 15.88 2.27
N GLN A 130 34.71 14.59 2.56
CA GLN A 130 35.35 13.61 1.68
C GLN A 130 34.62 13.49 0.35
N TRP A 131 33.29 13.42 0.38
CA TRP A 131 32.48 13.34 -0.83
C TRP A 131 32.65 14.58 -1.72
N THR A 132 32.63 15.77 -1.13
CA THR A 132 32.82 17.03 -1.84
C THR A 132 34.22 17.13 -2.44
N ARG A 133 35.25 16.75 -1.67
CA ARG A 133 36.64 16.72 -2.14
C ARG A 133 36.80 15.79 -3.34
N PHE A 134 36.21 14.60 -3.28
CA PHE A 134 36.24 13.64 -4.38
C PHE A 134 35.60 14.20 -5.65
N ALA A 135 34.40 14.75 -5.55
CA ALA A 135 33.65 15.23 -6.72
C ALA A 135 34.31 16.42 -7.41
N ARG A 136 35.10 17.24 -6.69
CA ARG A 136 35.87 18.33 -7.30
C ARG A 136 36.88 17.81 -8.32
N THR A 137 37.56 16.71 -8.01
CA THR A 137 38.63 16.14 -8.84
C THR A 137 38.17 14.99 -9.74
N ALA A 138 37.03 14.36 -9.45
CA ALA A 138 36.54 13.21 -10.20
C ALA A 138 36.08 13.59 -11.62
N ALA A 139 36.38 12.75 -12.61
CA ALA A 139 35.84 12.92 -13.97
C ALA A 139 34.31 12.83 -13.96
N GLU A 140 33.63 13.63 -14.78
CA GLU A 140 32.16 13.69 -14.83
C GLU A 140 31.53 12.33 -15.15
N VAL A 141 32.17 11.54 -16.01
CA VAL A 141 31.74 10.17 -16.34
C VAL A 141 31.65 9.26 -15.11
N ARG A 142 32.48 9.49 -14.07
CA ARG A 142 32.44 8.73 -12.82
C ARG A 142 31.34 9.19 -11.87
N LEU A 143 30.93 10.45 -11.99
CA LEU A 143 29.89 11.03 -11.15
C LEU A 143 28.48 10.77 -11.72
N ARG A 144 28.34 10.76 -13.04
CA ARG A 144 27.07 10.58 -13.74
C ARG A 144 26.22 9.37 -13.30
N PRO A 145 26.77 8.17 -13.04
CA PRO A 145 25.97 7.03 -12.60
C PRO A 145 25.64 7.05 -11.10
N LEU A 146 26.16 8.03 -10.34
CA LEU A 146 26.02 8.08 -8.89
C LEU A 146 24.89 9.02 -8.47
N ARG A 147 24.23 8.64 -7.38
CA ARG A 147 23.29 9.47 -6.63
C ARG A 147 23.77 9.56 -5.19
N PHE A 148 23.36 10.60 -4.47
CA PHE A 148 23.74 10.75 -3.07
C PHE A 148 22.62 11.38 -2.24
N ALA A 149 22.58 11.05 -0.96
CA ALA A 149 21.73 11.69 0.04
C ALA A 149 22.58 12.13 1.23
N VAL A 150 22.22 13.22 1.89
CA VAL A 150 22.97 13.77 3.04
C VAL A 150 22.04 13.89 4.25
N ASP A 151 22.50 13.44 5.41
CA ASP A 151 21.76 13.55 6.66
C ASP A 151 22.15 14.80 7.46
N ALA A 152 21.42 15.08 8.54
CA ALA A 152 21.67 16.20 9.44
C ALA A 152 23.07 16.19 10.08
N ASN A 153 23.71 15.03 10.18
CA ASN A 153 25.05 14.85 10.74
C ASN A 153 26.14 14.96 9.67
N ARG A 154 25.81 15.45 8.46
CA ARG A 154 26.72 15.59 7.32
C ARG A 154 27.32 14.26 6.87
N ARG A 155 26.63 13.15 7.12
CA ARG A 155 26.95 11.84 6.53
C ARG A 155 26.29 11.75 5.16
N VAL A 156 27.03 11.21 4.21
CA VAL A 156 26.61 11.07 2.82
C VAL A 156 26.47 9.60 2.49
N LEU A 157 25.29 9.20 2.06
CA LEU A 157 25.08 7.91 1.42
C LEU A 157 25.18 8.08 -0.09
N VAL A 158 26.18 7.46 -0.70
CA VAL A 158 26.38 7.39 -2.15
C VAL A 158 25.82 6.07 -2.66
N GLN A 159 25.04 6.12 -3.73
CA GLN A 159 24.41 4.98 -4.39
C GLN A 159 24.80 4.94 -5.86
N GLY A 160 25.10 3.75 -6.37
CA GLY A 160 25.40 3.49 -7.78
C GLY A 160 26.76 2.85 -7.99
N GLY A 161 27.12 2.64 -9.26
CA GLY A 161 28.35 1.92 -9.62
C GLY A 161 29.13 2.62 -10.74
N PRO A 162 30.47 2.60 -10.71
CA PRO A 162 31.32 2.05 -9.64
C PRO A 162 31.38 2.99 -8.42
N LEU A 163 31.37 2.42 -7.21
CA LEU A 163 31.52 3.20 -5.97
C LEU A 163 32.91 3.87 -5.89
N PRO A 164 32.97 5.11 -5.39
CA PRO A 164 34.24 5.81 -5.24
C PRO A 164 35.10 5.16 -4.14
N ALA A 165 36.42 5.15 -4.33
CA ALA A 165 37.37 4.65 -3.35
C ALA A 165 37.60 5.69 -2.22
N LEU A 166 36.56 5.95 -1.43
CA LEU A 166 36.61 6.86 -0.29
C LEU A 166 36.53 6.07 1.03
N PRO A 167 37.11 6.62 2.12
CA PRO A 167 36.86 6.10 3.46
C PRO A 167 35.36 6.11 3.77
N GLY A 168 34.90 5.06 4.43
CA GLY A 168 33.49 4.91 4.76
C GLY A 168 33.08 3.47 4.93
N GLN A 169 31.81 3.28 5.28
CA GLN A 169 31.20 1.97 5.41
C GLN A 169 30.45 1.61 4.13
N ARG A 170 30.77 0.45 3.57
CA ARG A 170 30.09 -0.09 2.39
C ARG A 170 28.87 -0.90 2.80
N PHE A 171 27.79 -0.77 2.04
CA PHE A 171 26.56 -1.51 2.23
C PHE A 171 26.21 -2.28 0.96
N VAL A 172 25.52 -3.40 1.15
CA VAL A 172 24.98 -4.25 0.10
C VAL A 172 23.46 -4.17 0.19
N SER A 173 22.81 -3.77 -0.91
CA SER A 173 21.36 -3.78 -1.01
C SER A 173 20.81 -5.18 -1.28
N HIS A 174 19.77 -5.53 -0.56
CA HIS A 174 18.92 -6.68 -0.75
C HIS A 174 17.48 -6.16 -0.95
N GLY A 175 17.20 -5.62 -2.14
CA GLY A 175 15.93 -4.94 -2.39
C GLY A 175 15.77 -3.67 -1.54
N PRO A 176 14.71 -3.53 -0.72
CA PRO A 176 14.46 -2.32 0.08
C PRO A 176 15.34 -2.21 1.34
N ILE A 177 16.12 -3.24 1.68
CA ILE A 177 16.97 -3.28 2.87
C ILE A 177 18.44 -3.35 2.44
N ALA A 178 19.28 -2.49 3.00
CA ALA A 178 20.71 -2.52 2.84
C ALA A 178 21.42 -2.79 4.17
N VAL A 179 22.40 -3.69 4.15
CA VAL A 179 23.18 -4.09 5.33
C VAL A 179 24.67 -3.86 5.07
N PRO A 180 25.52 -3.75 6.10
CA PRO A 180 26.94 -3.52 5.90
C PRO A 180 27.56 -4.69 5.16
N ALA A 181 28.53 -4.44 4.29
CA ALA A 181 29.21 -5.48 3.54
C ALA A 181 29.81 -6.54 4.50
N GLY A 182 29.61 -7.82 4.17
CA GLY A 182 29.99 -8.95 5.03
C GLY A 182 29.00 -9.27 6.15
N PHE A 183 27.80 -8.68 6.12
CA PHE A 183 26.68 -9.03 7.00
C PHE A 183 25.48 -9.55 6.21
N THR A 184 24.64 -10.31 6.90
CA THR A 184 23.28 -10.69 6.52
C THR A 184 22.42 -10.70 7.79
N TRP A 185 21.21 -11.24 7.76
CA TRP A 185 20.33 -11.32 8.93
C TRP A 185 19.77 -12.71 9.18
N GLU A 186 19.44 -12.95 10.45
CA GLU A 186 18.76 -14.16 10.91
C GLU A 186 17.53 -13.80 11.74
N PRO A 187 16.41 -14.53 11.60
CA PRO A 187 16.19 -15.63 10.65
C PRO A 187 16.22 -15.16 9.19
N GLY A 188 16.63 -16.02 8.27
CA GLY A 188 16.79 -15.72 6.83
C GLY A 188 15.48 -15.51 6.09
N VAL A 189 14.71 -14.51 6.51
CA VAL A 189 13.48 -14.06 5.86
C VAL A 189 13.82 -13.14 4.68
N SER A 190 12.92 -13.02 3.71
CA SER A 190 13.15 -12.13 2.57
C SER A 190 13.16 -10.65 3.01
N ALA A 191 13.87 -9.81 2.26
CA ALA A 191 13.96 -8.39 2.56
C ALA A 191 12.59 -7.69 2.47
N GLU A 192 11.69 -8.17 1.61
CA GLU A 192 10.32 -7.68 1.48
C GLU A 192 9.49 -7.97 2.73
N VAL A 193 9.71 -9.14 3.36
CA VAL A 193 9.07 -9.49 4.63
C VAL A 193 9.55 -8.56 5.75
N LEU A 194 10.86 -8.26 5.81
CA LEU A 194 11.40 -7.29 6.76
C LEU A 194 10.84 -5.89 6.51
N ALA A 195 10.86 -5.42 5.26
CA ALA A 195 10.33 -4.12 4.87
C ALA A 195 8.85 -3.97 5.27
N LYS A 196 8.03 -4.99 5.00
CA LYS A 196 6.63 -5.04 5.44
C LYS A 196 6.50 -5.01 6.97
N GLY A 197 7.30 -5.81 7.67
CA GLY A 197 7.33 -5.86 9.13
C GLY A 197 7.68 -4.51 9.78
N TRP A 198 8.61 -3.77 9.17
CA TRP A 198 9.02 -2.44 9.63
C TRP A 198 8.17 -1.29 9.07
N ARG A 199 7.14 -1.59 8.27
CA ARG A 199 6.27 -0.61 7.61
C ARG A 199 7.07 0.39 6.78
N VAL A 200 8.03 -0.13 6.02
CA VAL A 200 8.81 0.64 5.05
C VAL A 200 7.95 0.90 3.83
N PRO A 201 7.84 2.16 3.35
CA PRO A 201 7.22 2.47 2.07
C PRO A 201 7.84 1.67 0.91
N LEU A 202 7.06 1.37 -0.13
CA LEU A 202 7.46 0.50 -1.25
C LEU A 202 8.73 0.96 -1.99
N ASP A 203 9.08 2.23 -1.88
CA ASP A 203 10.17 2.91 -2.58
C ASP A 203 11.28 3.39 -1.64
N ALA A 204 11.11 3.24 -0.33
CA ALA A 204 12.12 3.65 0.64
C ALA A 204 13.21 2.59 0.82
N LEU A 205 14.45 3.06 0.98
CA LEU A 205 15.59 2.25 1.36
C LEU A 205 15.78 2.30 2.88
N VAL A 206 16.01 1.15 3.51
CA VAL A 206 16.44 1.07 4.90
C VAL A 206 17.89 0.65 4.98
N LEU A 207 18.73 1.49 5.58
CA LEU A 207 20.05 1.10 6.05
C LEU A 207 19.92 0.47 7.43
N TRP A 208 20.28 -0.80 7.55
CA TRP A 208 20.44 -1.46 8.83
C TRP A 208 21.90 -1.42 9.24
N HIS A 209 22.23 -0.64 10.26
CA HIS A 209 23.59 -0.49 10.75
C HIS A 209 24.00 -1.66 11.66
N ALA A 210 25.30 -1.90 11.75
CA ALA A 210 25.86 -3.00 12.56
C ALA A 210 25.55 -2.88 14.07
N ASP A 211 25.26 -1.67 14.55
CA ASP A 211 24.83 -1.39 15.94
C ASP A 211 23.34 -1.70 16.18
N GLY A 212 22.61 -2.14 15.15
CA GLY A 212 21.19 -2.44 15.20
C GLY A 212 20.29 -1.25 14.89
N THR A 213 20.84 -0.05 14.67
CA THR A 213 20.04 1.12 14.30
C THR A 213 19.56 1.03 12.85
N LEU A 214 18.40 1.63 12.58
CA LEU A 214 17.81 1.69 11.25
C LEU A 214 17.75 3.15 10.78
N SER A 215 18.26 3.43 9.59
CA SER A 215 18.05 4.71 8.91
C SER A 215 17.18 4.51 7.68
N ARG A 216 16.17 5.36 7.50
CA ARG A 216 15.24 5.30 6.37
C ARG A 216 15.56 6.43 5.40
N LEU A 217 15.61 6.11 4.11
CA LEU A 217 15.85 7.06 3.05
C LEU A 217 14.76 6.92 1.99
N HIS A 218 14.11 8.04 1.69
CA HIS A 218 13.13 8.12 0.61
C HIS A 218 13.81 8.46 -0.72
N PRO A 219 13.27 8.01 -1.87
CA PRO A 219 13.85 8.27 -3.18
C PRO A 219 14.12 9.75 -3.49
N GLU A 220 13.25 10.64 -3.01
CA GLU A 220 13.35 12.09 -3.20
C GLU A 220 14.54 12.71 -2.46
N GLN A 221 15.10 12.02 -1.47
CA GLN A 221 16.31 12.49 -0.76
C GLN A 221 17.59 12.24 -1.56
N PHE A 222 17.53 11.40 -2.60
CA PHE A 222 18.69 11.10 -3.44
C PHE A 222 18.79 12.08 -4.61
N LEU A 223 19.82 12.92 -4.55
CA LEU A 223 20.20 13.84 -5.61
C LEU A 223 21.14 13.17 -6.62
N PRO A 224 21.10 13.55 -7.91
CA PRO A 224 22.14 13.16 -8.86
C PRO A 224 23.49 13.75 -8.44
N ALA A 225 24.59 13.00 -8.57
CA ALA A 225 25.92 13.44 -8.16
C ALA A 225 26.56 14.48 -9.10
N THR A 226 25.86 15.57 -9.41
CA THR A 226 26.43 16.68 -10.19
C THR A 226 27.24 17.62 -9.31
N ARG A 227 28.27 18.26 -9.87
CA ARG A 227 29.08 19.26 -9.14
C ARG A 227 28.22 20.40 -8.58
N SER A 228 27.20 20.84 -9.31
CA SER A 228 26.27 21.88 -8.86
C SER A 228 25.43 21.41 -7.68
N ALA A 229 24.90 20.19 -7.71
CA ALA A 229 24.15 19.62 -6.58
C ALA A 229 25.02 19.51 -5.33
N LEU A 230 26.24 18.96 -5.45
CA LEU A 230 27.15 18.86 -4.31
C LEU A 230 27.51 20.22 -3.72
N ARG A 231 27.79 21.23 -4.57
CA ARG A 231 28.10 22.58 -4.08
C ARG A 231 26.91 23.18 -3.33
N ALA A 232 25.71 23.12 -3.92
CA ALA A 232 24.50 23.62 -3.28
C ALA A 232 24.23 22.93 -1.93
N THR A 233 24.45 21.61 -1.86
CA THR A 233 24.34 20.86 -0.61
C THR A 233 25.39 21.30 0.41
N ALA A 234 26.66 21.40 0.01
CA ALA A 234 27.73 21.84 0.90
C ALA A 234 27.47 23.23 1.49
N ASP A 235 27.00 24.17 0.66
CA ASP A 235 26.65 25.53 1.07
C ASP A 235 25.49 25.55 2.08
N ALA A 236 24.43 24.76 1.83
CA ALA A 236 23.29 24.65 2.74
C ALA A 236 23.67 24.12 4.13
N PHE A 237 24.59 23.15 4.19
CA PHE A 237 25.12 22.57 5.42
C PHE A 237 26.27 23.37 6.04
N ALA A 238 26.73 24.45 5.42
CA ALA A 238 27.69 25.39 5.99
C ALA A 238 26.99 26.62 6.62
N ALA A 239 25.77 26.91 6.18
CA ALA A 239 24.93 28.01 6.68
C ALA A 239 24.02 27.62 7.86
N SER A 240 24.06 26.37 8.31
CA SER A 240 23.31 25.80 9.44
C SER A 240 24.22 25.50 10.62
#